data_AF-A0ABD6HYS5-F1
#
_entry.id   AF-A0ABD6HYS5-F1
#
_cell.length_a   1.000
_cell.length_b   1.000
_cell.length_c   1.000
_cell.angle_alpha   90.00
_cell.angle_beta   90.00
_cell.angle_gamma   90.00
#
_symmetry.space_group_name_H-M   'P 1'
#
loop_
_entity.id
_entity.type
_entity.pdbx_description
1 polymer ?
#
loop_
_entity_poly.entity_id
_entity_poly.type
_entity_poly.pdbx_seq_one_letter_code
_entity_poly.pdbx_strand_id
1 'polypeptide(L)'
;MGFPSPANDYVEATLTVNSLCNIGANTRVVETSDGYAVIDVSQRPRQGDIVLIHHDGRTEFAKLMGRAFITAEGEAIEGEALDDVTVAGVVTHTIIDLMRDDSPV
;
A
#
# COMPACT_ATOMS: atom_id res chain seq x y z
N MET A 1 10.56 -23.90 -48.47
CA MET A 1 9.74 -23.03 -47.61
C MET A 1 10.06 -23.39 -46.16
N GLY A 2 10.70 -22.49 -45.42
CA GLY A 2 11.13 -22.75 -44.04
C GLY A 2 9.98 -22.55 -43.07
N PHE A 3 9.83 -23.46 -42.11
CA PHE A 3 8.88 -23.30 -41.01
C PHE A 3 9.23 -22.02 -40.24
N PRO A 4 8.27 -21.10 -40.01
CA PRO A 4 8.50 -20.01 -39.06
C PRO A 4 8.79 -20.64 -37.70
N SER A 5 9.94 -20.32 -37.11
CA SER A 5 10.33 -20.88 -35.82
C SER A 5 9.31 -20.49 -34.74
N PRO A 6 8.79 -21.45 -33.93
CA PRO A 6 7.84 -21.20 -32.83
C PRO A 6 8.32 -20.22 -31.75
N ALA A 7 9.60 -19.84 -31.77
CA ALA A 7 10.22 -18.97 -30.78
C ALA A 7 9.80 -17.49 -30.88
N ASN A 8 9.05 -17.10 -31.92
CA ASN A 8 8.56 -15.73 -32.07
C ASN A 8 7.31 -15.42 -31.23
N ASP A 9 6.69 -16.43 -30.62
CA ASP A 9 5.49 -16.28 -29.80
C ASP A 9 5.82 -15.99 -28.32
N TYR A 10 7.11 -16.02 -27.95
CA TYR A 10 7.56 -15.68 -26.60
C TYR A 10 7.93 -14.20 -26.51
N VAL A 11 6.97 -13.38 -26.08
CA VAL A 11 7.19 -11.97 -25.75
C VAL A 11 7.14 -11.83 -24.23
N GLU A 12 8.30 -11.68 -23.60
CA GLU A 12 8.40 -11.31 -22.18
C GLU A 12 8.18 -9.81 -22.03
N ALA A 13 7.16 -9.42 -21.27
CA ALA A 13 7.01 -8.05 -20.83
C ALA A 13 8.10 -7.73 -19.80
N THR A 14 8.76 -6.58 -19.96
CA THR A 14 9.72 -6.09 -18.96
C THR A 14 9.01 -5.89 -17.63
N LEU A 15 9.51 -6.54 -16.58
CA LEU A 15 9.00 -6.37 -15.24
C LEU A 15 9.32 -4.95 -14.75
N THR A 16 8.30 -4.20 -14.36
CA THR A 16 8.43 -2.86 -13.78
C THR A 16 7.77 -2.81 -12.40
N VAL A 17 8.23 -1.88 -11.55
CA VAL A 17 7.59 -1.64 -10.24
C VAL A 17 6.12 -1.28 -10.41
N ASN A 18 5.77 -0.55 -11.48
CA ASN A 18 4.38 -0.22 -11.79
C ASN A 18 3.53 -1.48 -12.05
N SER A 19 4.04 -2.42 -12.84
CA SER A 19 3.34 -3.69 -13.08
C SER A 19 3.29 -4.59 -11.85
N LEU A 20 4.32 -4.57 -11.00
CA LEU A 20 4.39 -5.40 -9.80
C LEU A 20 3.45 -4.91 -8.69
N CYS A 21 3.47 -3.60 -8.43
CA CYS A 21 2.72 -2.99 -7.33
C CYS A 21 1.40 -2.38 -7.79
N ASN A 22 0.98 -2.67 -9.02
CA ASN A 22 -0.24 -2.16 -9.64
C ASN A 22 -0.36 -0.61 -9.58
N ILE A 23 0.75 0.09 -9.83
CA ILE A 23 0.78 1.56 -9.78
C ILE A 23 0.08 2.10 -11.04
N GLY A 24 -1.04 2.81 -10.83
CA GLY A 24 -1.86 3.41 -11.87
C GLY A 24 -2.64 4.62 -11.36
N ALA A 25 -3.72 4.97 -12.06
CA ALA A 25 -4.47 6.21 -11.82
C ALA A 25 -5.13 6.30 -10.42
N ASN A 26 -5.48 5.15 -9.83
CA ASN A 26 -6.16 5.09 -8.53
C ASN A 26 -5.20 4.83 -7.37
N THR A 27 -3.91 4.66 -7.64
CA THR A 27 -2.91 4.43 -6.60
C THR A 27 -2.06 5.65 -6.39
N ARG A 28 -1.57 5.83 -5.16
CA ARG A 28 -0.57 6.84 -4.83
C ARG A 28 0.60 6.17 -4.13
N VAL A 29 1.79 6.67 -4.41
CA VAL A 29 3.01 6.25 -3.72
C VAL A 29 3.28 7.26 -2.61
N VAL A 30 3.48 6.77 -1.40
CA VAL A 30 3.74 7.56 -0.20
C VAL A 30 5.10 7.15 0.34
N GLU A 31 5.97 8.13 0.57
CA GLU A 31 7.28 7.90 1.17
C GLU A 31 7.11 7.61 2.67
N THR A 32 7.86 6.64 3.18
CA THR A 32 7.88 6.24 4.60
C THR A 32 9.32 6.28 5.11
N SER A 33 9.51 6.12 6.43
CA SER A 33 10.86 6.06 7.03
C SER A 33 11.71 4.93 6.44
N ASP A 34 11.06 3.82 6.05
CA ASP A 34 11.71 2.56 5.67
C ASP A 34 11.66 2.31 4.16
N GLY A 35 11.05 3.21 3.39
CA GLY A 35 10.90 3.11 1.94
C GLY A 35 9.63 3.78 1.43
N TYR A 36 8.72 2.99 0.87
CA TYR A 36 7.49 3.48 0.26
C TYR A 36 6.29 2.58 0.57
N ALA A 37 5.10 3.19 0.60
CA ALA A 37 3.83 2.48 0.60
C ALA A 37 3.03 2.86 -0.64
N VAL A 38 2.38 1.88 -1.26
CA VAL A 38 1.43 2.10 -2.35
C VAL A 38 0.02 2.01 -1.78
N ILE A 39 -0.71 3.12 -1.81
CA ILE A 39 -2.11 3.16 -1.38
C ILE A 39 -3.05 3.20 -2.57
N ASP A 40 -4.18 2.50 -2.51
CA ASP A 40 -5.29 2.61 -3.44
C ASP A 40 -6.38 3.51 -2.84
N VAL A 41 -6.70 4.61 -3.53
CA VAL A 41 -7.68 5.61 -3.07
C VAL A 41 -9.12 5.26 -3.49
N SER A 42 -9.29 4.26 -4.35
CA SER A 42 -10.59 3.79 -4.84
C SER A 42 -11.13 2.59 -4.05
N GLN A 43 -10.26 1.87 -3.34
CA GLN A 43 -10.63 0.71 -2.54
C GLN A 43 -11.27 1.12 -1.21
N ARG A 44 -12.38 0.48 -0.85
CA ARG A 44 -12.96 0.58 0.50
C ARG A 44 -12.18 -0.33 1.47
N PRO A 45 -11.77 0.18 2.66
CA PRO A 45 -11.10 -0.62 3.67
C PRO A 45 -11.93 -1.82 4.13
N ARG A 46 -11.27 -2.96 4.31
CA ARG A 46 -11.86 -4.19 4.87
C ARG A 46 -11.17 -4.56 6.18
N GLN A 47 -11.78 -5.47 6.92
CA GLN A 47 -11.21 -5.96 8.18
C GLN A 47 -9.79 -6.51 7.97
N GLY A 48 -8.87 -6.04 8.79
CA GLY A 48 -7.46 -6.38 8.74
C GLY A 48 -6.65 -5.59 7.71
N ASP A 49 -7.26 -4.80 6.83
CA ASP A 49 -6.53 -3.94 5.89
C ASP A 49 -5.76 -2.86 6.67
N ILE A 50 -4.58 -2.52 6.15
CA ILE A 50 -3.82 -1.35 6.60
C ILE A 50 -4.26 -0.17 5.74
N VAL A 51 -4.54 0.96 6.38
CA VAL A 51 -4.95 2.20 5.72
C VAL A 51 -4.02 3.33 6.10
N LEU A 52 -3.88 4.29 5.20
CA LEU A 52 -3.32 5.59 5.53
C LEU A 52 -4.45 6.49 6.01
N ILE A 53 -4.36 6.98 7.24
CA ILE A 53 -5.34 7.89 7.83
C ILE A 53 -4.73 9.26 8.09
N HIS A 54 -5.59 10.27 8.07
CA HIS A 54 -5.31 11.60 8.60
C HIS A 54 -6.14 11.80 9.87
N HIS A 55 -5.47 12.08 10.98
CA HIS A 55 -6.06 12.26 12.30
C HIS A 55 -5.19 13.23 13.12
N ASP A 56 -5.81 14.15 13.85
CA ASP A 56 -5.13 15.18 14.65
C ASP A 56 -4.00 15.95 13.91
N GLY A 57 -4.25 16.29 12.65
CA GLY A 57 -3.29 17.01 11.80
C GLY A 57 -2.07 16.20 11.37
N ARG A 58 -2.03 14.89 11.68
CA ARG A 58 -0.97 13.96 11.30
C ARG A 58 -1.49 12.92 10.33
N THR A 59 -0.57 12.35 9.56
CA THR A 59 -0.85 11.25 8.66
C THR A 59 -0.07 10.03 9.12
N GLU A 60 -0.76 8.93 9.36
CA GLU A 60 -0.18 7.70 9.90
C GLU A 60 -0.86 6.45 9.33
N PHE A 61 -0.21 5.30 9.51
CA PHE A 61 -0.79 4.01 9.12
C PHE A 61 -1.54 3.40 10.29
N ALA A 62 -2.73 2.89 10.01
CA ALA A 62 -3.51 2.16 11.00
C ALA A 62 -4.16 0.92 10.39
N LYS A 63 -4.36 -0.10 11.21
CA LYS A 63 -5.04 -1.34 10.82
C LYS A 63 -6.49 -1.29 11.22
N LEU A 64 -7.39 -1.55 10.28
CA LEU A 64 -8.82 -1.61 10.57
C LEU A 64 -9.15 -2.92 11.31
N MET A 65 -9.58 -2.81 12.57
CA MET A 65 -9.99 -3.94 13.40
C MET A 65 -11.34 -3.66 14.07
N GLY A 66 -12.35 -4.45 13.74
CA GLY A 66 -13.72 -4.22 14.20
C GLY A 66 -14.21 -2.83 13.76
N ARG A 67 -14.47 -1.95 14.73
CA ARG A 67 -14.88 -0.56 14.48
C ARG A 67 -13.81 0.45 14.90
N ALA A 68 -12.56 0.02 14.98
CA ALA A 68 -11.44 0.84 15.41
C ALA A 68 -10.32 0.83 14.36
N PHE A 69 -9.55 1.91 14.33
CA PHE A 69 -8.26 1.95 13.67
C PHE A 69 -7.17 1.76 14.71
N ILE A 70 -6.31 0.76 14.52
CA ILE A 70 -5.21 0.45 15.44
C ILE A 70 -3.92 1.00 14.84
N THR A 71 -3.33 2.01 15.46
CA THR A 71 -2.08 2.64 15.00
C THR A 71 -0.88 1.72 15.24
N ALA A 72 0.26 2.05 14.65
CA ALA A 72 1.50 1.29 14.85
C ALA A 72 1.97 1.28 16.32
N GLU A 73 1.62 2.32 17.09
CA GLU A 73 1.91 2.41 18.53
C GLU A 73 0.95 1.58 19.39
N GLY A 74 -0.06 0.94 18.78
CA GLY A 74 -1.07 0.14 19.46
C GLY A 74 -2.23 0.96 20.05
N GLU A 75 -2.32 2.25 19.71
CA GLU A 75 -3.47 3.07 20.07
C GLU A 75 -4.69 2.68 19.23
N ALA A 76 -5.85 2.61 19.88
CA ALA A 76 -7.12 2.35 19.20
C ALA A 76 -7.90 3.65 19.06
N ILE A 77 -8.06 4.11 17.81
CA ILE A 77 -8.94 5.23 17.47
C ILE A 77 -10.33 4.67 17.21
N GLU A 78 -11.28 4.98 18.10
CA GLU A 78 -12.64 4.46 18.07
C GLU A 78 -13.67 5.44 18.65
N GLY A 79 -14.96 5.10 18.50
CA GLY A 79 -16.05 5.93 19.03
C GLY A 79 -16.13 7.30 18.36
N GLU A 80 -16.28 8.35 19.15
CA GLU A 80 -16.40 9.74 18.68
C GLU A 80 -15.12 10.24 18.02
N ALA A 81 -13.94 9.69 18.37
CA ALA A 81 -12.68 10.08 17.74
C ALA A 81 -12.62 9.74 16.24
N LEU A 82 -13.46 8.80 15.77
CA LEU A 82 -13.55 8.46 14.35
C LEU A 82 -14.12 9.58 13.50
N ASP A 83 -14.88 10.52 14.09
CA ASP A 83 -15.48 11.62 13.36
C ASP A 83 -14.41 12.59 12.79
N ASP A 84 -13.22 12.61 13.41
CA ASP A 84 -12.07 13.40 12.98
C ASP A 84 -11.08 12.60 12.11
N VAL A 85 -11.37 11.34 11.79
CA VAL A 85 -10.51 10.47 10.97
C VAL A 85 -10.90 10.54 9.49
N THR A 86 -9.93 10.87 8.64
CA THR A 86 -10.08 10.75 7.18
C THR A 86 -9.21 9.63 6.65
N VAL A 87 -9.80 8.62 5.99
CA VAL A 87 -9.05 7.57 5.29
C VAL A 87 -8.59 8.09 3.93
N ALA A 88 -7.28 8.17 3.72
CA ALA A 88 -6.68 8.59 2.45
C ALA A 88 -6.65 7.46 1.40
N GLY A 89 -6.49 6.20 1.84
CA GLY A 89 -6.50 5.03 0.97
C GLY A 89 -6.08 3.74 1.69
N VAL A 90 -6.28 2.61 1.03
CA VAL A 90 -5.88 1.28 1.52
C VAL A 90 -4.47 0.96 1.06
N VAL A 91 -3.59 0.55 1.95
CA VAL A 91 -2.24 0.09 1.60
C VAL A 91 -2.34 -1.25 0.88
N THR A 92 -1.79 -1.30 -0.34
CA THR A 92 -1.75 -2.52 -1.16
C THR A 92 -0.38 -3.17 -1.13
N HIS A 93 0.68 -2.36 -1.08
CA HIS A 93 2.06 -2.82 -1.09
C HIS A 93 2.92 -1.94 -0.19
N THR A 94 3.90 -2.56 0.46
CA THR A 94 5.00 -1.88 1.16
C THR A 94 6.29 -2.27 0.48
N ILE A 95 7.11 -1.26 0.16
CA ILE A 95 8.40 -1.40 -0.50
C ILE A 95 9.43 -0.91 0.50
N ILE A 96 10.27 -1.82 0.98
CA ILE A 96 11.29 -1.51 1.99
C ILE A 96 12.70 -1.64 1.38
N ASP A 97 13.62 -0.80 1.84
CA ASP A 97 15.03 -0.89 1.48
C ASP A 97 15.77 -1.81 2.45
N LEU A 98 15.91 -3.08 2.08
CA LEU A 98 16.60 -4.09 2.88
C LEU A 98 18.11 -3.85 3.07
N MET A 99 18.71 -2.86 2.38
CA MET A 99 20.11 -2.51 2.59
C MET A 99 20.32 -1.55 3.78
N ARG A 100 19.24 -1.00 4.36
CA ARG A 100 19.32 -0.20 5.59
C ARG A 100 19.33 -1.10 6.82
N ASP A 101 20.29 -0.86 7.71
CA ASP A 101 20.53 -1.66 8.95
C ASP A 101 19.31 -1.70 9.88
N ASP A 102 18.47 -0.65 9.85
CA ASP A 102 17.27 -0.52 10.68
C ASP A 102 16.01 -1.12 10.06
N SER A 103 16.12 -1.88 8.96
CA SER A 103 14.96 -2.45 8.28
C SER A 103 14.32 -3.59 9.08
N PRO A 104 12.98 -3.64 9.24
CA PRO A 104 12.32 -4.74 9.93
C PRO A 104 12.57 -6.07 9.20
N VAL A 105 12.95 -7.11 9.96
CA VAL A 105 13.13 -8.50 9.51
C VAL A 105 11.86 -9.34 9.62
#